data_AF-A0A537J6C6-F1
#
_entry.id   AF-A0A537J6C6-F1
#
_cell.length_a   1.000
_cell.length_b   1.000
_cell.length_c   1.000
_cell.angle_alpha   90.00
_cell.angle_beta   90.00
_cell.angle_gamma   90.00
#
_symmetry.space_group_name_H-M   'P 1'
#
loop_
_entity.id
_entity.type
_entity.pdbx_description
1 polymer ?
#
loop_
_entity_poly.entity_id
_entity_poly.type
_entity_poly.pdbx_seq_one_letter_code
_entity_poly.pdbx_strand_id
1 'polypeptide(L)'
;MSLRYALSRLSRPAARRAFGRGWLGACLAGALASLWIFGRDHLFFITAIWLLCVFAPVRIAVEVLVTRGPRMRRELQRALLARPNRYTTREDVGLMAETLFAREVRLPRLALPDLEAKVIDAAARVSDRAFRGGEGSAGILRALTTCTAVLQRWVGVIAAGEMTGSGWTAPAAAGPPDLAGPAAAVDGAGPAALWDPSASVQDQWLSLRAVAGLAALAKILTAVYEDSTGAPWAGGGPLRALAEAAMDYTDQVGLRLDGPAWEDVAGVPPAAVGLDLLGRLAAAWLTFCAAPAPAPRRLRAFVELLAG
;
A
#
# COMPACT_ATOMS: atom_id res chain seq x y z
N MET A 1 -17.62 4.77 -14.65
CA MET A 1 -17.00 3.61 -13.99
C MET A 1 -17.71 2.36 -14.48
N SER A 2 -17.05 1.35 -15.05
CA SER A 2 -17.80 0.24 -15.65
C SER A 2 -18.51 -0.60 -14.56
N LEU A 3 -19.78 -0.95 -14.79
CA LEU A 3 -20.58 -1.76 -13.85
C LEU A 3 -19.83 -3.04 -13.42
N ARG A 4 -19.10 -3.65 -14.37
CA ARG A 4 -18.30 -4.87 -14.14
C ARG A 4 -17.14 -4.63 -13.16
N TYR A 5 -16.52 -3.45 -13.19
CA TYR A 5 -15.45 -3.08 -12.25
C TYR A 5 -15.98 -2.71 -10.86
N ALA A 6 -17.16 -2.07 -10.78
CA ALA A 6 -17.84 -1.85 -9.51
C ALA A 6 -18.21 -3.20 -8.84
N LEU A 7 -18.71 -4.16 -9.62
CA LEU A 7 -19.04 -5.51 -9.16
C LEU A 7 -17.78 -6.33 -8.80
N SER A 8 -16.66 -6.15 -9.50
CA SER A 8 -15.39 -6.80 -9.13
C SER A 8 -14.82 -6.24 -7.81
N ARG A 9 -14.96 -4.93 -7.55
CA ARG A 9 -14.60 -4.33 -6.26
C ARG A 9 -15.45 -4.86 -5.10
N LEU A 10 -16.74 -5.12 -5.32
CA LEU A 10 -17.63 -5.73 -4.33
C LEU A 10 -17.25 -7.18 -3.97
N SER A 11 -16.37 -7.84 -4.74
CA SER A 11 -15.81 -9.15 -4.36
C SER A 11 -14.79 -9.05 -3.21
N ARG A 12 -14.21 -7.86 -2.95
CA ARG A 12 -13.20 -7.67 -1.90
C ARG A 12 -13.81 -7.71 -0.49
N PRO A 13 -13.22 -8.43 0.48
CA PRO A 13 -13.76 -8.54 1.84
C PRO A 13 -14.00 -7.18 2.52
N ALA A 14 -13.07 -6.25 2.39
CA ALA A 14 -13.17 -4.93 3.01
C ALA A 14 -14.27 -4.06 2.38
N ALA A 15 -14.41 -4.08 1.04
CA ALA A 15 -15.46 -3.38 0.32
C ALA A 15 -16.85 -3.92 0.69
N ARG A 16 -16.98 -5.23 0.93
CA ARG A 16 -18.23 -5.85 1.41
C ARG A 16 -18.62 -5.40 2.81
N ARG A 17 -17.67 -5.33 3.75
CA ARG A 17 -17.96 -4.84 5.10
C ARG A 17 -18.34 -3.37 5.10
N ALA A 18 -17.71 -2.56 4.24
CA ALA A 18 -18.09 -1.16 4.07
C ALA A 18 -19.48 -1.02 3.42
N PHE A 19 -19.74 -1.75 2.34
CA PHE A 19 -21.04 -1.77 1.66
C PHE A 19 -22.15 -2.28 2.58
N GLY A 20 -21.93 -3.38 3.30
CA GLY A 20 -22.92 -3.95 4.22
C GLY A 20 -23.28 -2.98 5.35
N ARG A 21 -22.29 -2.29 5.94
CA ARG A 21 -22.54 -1.26 6.95
C ARG A 21 -23.27 -0.04 6.38
N GLY A 22 -22.86 0.44 5.21
CA GLY A 22 -23.52 1.57 4.55
C GLY A 22 -24.96 1.26 4.14
N TRP A 23 -25.20 0.07 3.58
CA TRP A 23 -26.52 -0.39 3.17
C TRP A 23 -27.45 -0.62 4.36
N LEU A 24 -26.93 -1.20 5.46
CA LEU A 24 -27.69 -1.32 6.70
C LEU A 24 -28.08 0.06 7.25
N GLY A 25 -27.14 1.01 7.25
CA GLY A 25 -27.41 2.40 7.63
C GLY A 25 -28.50 3.06 6.77
N ALA A 26 -28.44 2.87 5.45
CA ALA A 26 -29.47 3.36 4.53
C ALA A 26 -30.84 2.72 4.79
N CYS A 27 -30.89 1.41 5.06
CA CYS A 27 -32.13 0.71 5.40
C CYS A 27 -32.71 1.19 6.74
N LEU A 28 -31.87 1.41 7.75
CA LEU A 28 -32.30 1.96 9.04
C LEU A 28 -32.81 3.39 8.90
N ALA A 29 -32.13 4.24 8.12
CA ALA A 29 -32.58 5.60 7.84
C ALA A 29 -33.93 5.60 7.12
N GLY A 30 -34.10 4.74 6.11
CA GLY A 30 -35.36 4.55 5.41
C GLY A 30 -36.49 4.06 6.31
N ALA A 31 -36.19 3.12 7.22
CA ALA A 31 -37.14 2.62 8.21
C ALA A 31 -37.56 3.71 9.21
N LEU A 32 -36.62 4.53 9.70
CA LEU A 32 -36.90 5.66 10.58
C LEU A 32 -37.74 6.75 9.88
N ALA A 33 -37.42 7.08 8.64
CA ALA A 33 -38.19 8.03 7.84
C ALA A 33 -39.63 7.51 7.61
N SER A 34 -39.78 6.22 7.33
CA SER A 34 -41.09 5.58 7.19
C SER A 34 -41.88 5.61 8.51
N LEU A 35 -41.23 5.33 9.64
CA LEU A 35 -41.84 5.41 10.97
C LEU A 35 -42.30 6.84 11.32
N TRP A 36 -41.56 7.86 10.87
CA TRP A 36 -41.91 9.25 11.09
C TRP A 36 -43.15 9.67 10.28
N ILE A 37 -43.30 9.15 9.05
CA ILE A 37 -44.43 9.48 8.17
C ILE A 37 -45.69 8.69 8.54
N PHE A 38 -45.56 7.39 8.79
CA PHE A 38 -46.70 6.50 8.98
C PHE A 38 -47.06 6.24 10.45
N GLY A 39 -46.19 6.61 11.39
CA GLY A 39 -46.43 6.43 12.82
C GLY A 39 -46.02 5.06 13.36
N ARG A 40 -46.03 4.93 14.69
CA ARG A 40 -45.51 3.77 15.42
C ARG A 40 -46.37 2.52 15.30
N ASP A 41 -47.64 2.66 14.97
CA ASP A 41 -48.57 1.53 14.85
C ASP A 41 -48.20 0.59 13.69
N HIS A 42 -47.41 1.08 12.73
CA HIS A 42 -46.93 0.31 11.58
C HIS A 42 -45.48 -0.21 11.74
N LEU A 43 -44.92 -0.19 12.96
CA LEU A 43 -43.52 -0.54 13.20
C LEU A 43 -43.16 -1.95 12.69
N PHE A 44 -44.02 -2.94 12.93
CA PHE A 44 -43.81 -4.31 12.43
C PHE A 44 -43.75 -4.36 10.90
N PHE A 45 -44.69 -3.70 10.22
CA PHE A 45 -44.77 -3.72 8.75
C PHE A 45 -43.58 -2.99 8.11
N ILE A 46 -43.21 -1.83 8.65
CA ILE A 46 -42.08 -1.04 8.18
C ILE A 46 -40.78 -1.82 8.36
N THR A 47 -40.56 -2.41 9.53
CA THR A 47 -39.35 -3.22 9.78
C THR A 47 -39.30 -4.47 8.89
N ALA A 48 -40.44 -5.15 8.68
CA ALA A 48 -40.52 -6.29 7.77
C ALA A 48 -40.17 -5.90 6.32
N ILE A 49 -40.69 -4.79 5.79
CA ILE A 49 -40.36 -4.34 4.43
C ILE A 49 -38.87 -4.03 4.32
N TRP A 50 -38.32 -3.23 5.22
CA TRP A 50 -36.93 -2.79 5.11
C TRP A 50 -35.93 -3.92 5.32
N LEU A 51 -36.19 -4.85 6.25
CA LEU A 51 -35.29 -5.97 6.52
C LEU A 51 -35.48 -7.14 5.53
N LEU A 52 -36.73 -7.54 5.27
CA LEU A 52 -37.01 -8.74 4.47
C LEU A 52 -37.11 -8.45 2.98
N CYS A 53 -37.72 -7.33 2.59
CA CYS A 53 -37.97 -7.02 1.17
C CYS A 53 -36.87 -6.16 0.54
N VAL A 54 -36.14 -5.36 1.33
CA VAL A 54 -35.08 -4.48 0.81
C VAL A 54 -33.69 -4.99 1.18
N PHE A 55 -33.43 -5.23 2.46
CA PHE A 55 -32.09 -5.61 2.92
C PHE A 55 -31.71 -7.04 2.52
N ALA A 56 -32.54 -8.04 2.82
CA ALA A 56 -32.23 -9.44 2.57
C ALA A 56 -31.96 -9.75 1.07
N PRO A 57 -32.76 -9.28 0.09
CA PRO A 57 -32.53 -9.58 -1.32
C PRO A 57 -31.22 -8.97 -1.83
N VAL A 58 -30.91 -7.73 -1.41
CA VAL A 58 -29.64 -7.08 -1.76
C VAL A 58 -28.46 -7.81 -1.12
N ARG A 59 -28.60 -8.28 0.13
CA ARG A 59 -27.55 -9.05 0.80
C ARG A 59 -27.29 -10.39 0.11
N ILE A 60 -28.35 -11.11 -0.26
CA ILE A 60 -28.30 -12.36 -1.01
C ILE A 60 -27.67 -12.12 -2.38
N ALA A 61 -28.04 -11.07 -3.09
CA ALA A 61 -27.43 -10.72 -4.38
C ALA A 61 -25.91 -10.48 -4.26
N VAL A 62 -25.47 -9.76 -3.21
CA VAL A 62 -24.05 -9.54 -2.90
C VAL A 62 -23.34 -10.86 -2.56
N GLU A 63 -24.03 -11.79 -1.91
CA GLU A 63 -23.48 -13.10 -1.55
C GLU A 63 -23.37 -14.04 -2.76
N VAL A 64 -24.35 -14.01 -3.67
CA VAL A 64 -24.26 -14.70 -4.96
C VAL A 64 -23.10 -14.16 -5.80
N LEU A 65 -22.85 -12.85 -5.75
CA LEU A 65 -21.68 -12.24 -6.37
C LEU A 65 -20.35 -12.75 -5.80
N VAL A 66 -20.31 -13.36 -4.60
CA VAL A 66 -19.10 -14.01 -4.06
C VAL A 66 -18.72 -15.24 -4.88
N THR A 67 -19.70 -16.04 -5.30
CA THR A 67 -19.43 -17.25 -6.09
C THR A 67 -19.01 -16.92 -7.53
N ARG A 68 -19.52 -15.83 -8.09
CA ARG A 68 -19.22 -15.40 -9.47
C ARG A 68 -18.07 -14.40 -9.59
N GLY A 69 -17.77 -13.65 -8.53
CA GLY A 69 -16.76 -12.60 -8.50
C GLY A 69 -15.37 -13.05 -8.94
N PRO A 70 -14.82 -14.17 -8.41
CA PRO A 70 -13.52 -14.69 -8.83
C PRO A 70 -13.49 -15.08 -10.32
N ARG A 71 -14.57 -15.68 -10.85
CA ARG A 71 -14.66 -16.05 -12.26
C ARG A 71 -14.69 -14.82 -13.15
N MET A 72 -15.57 -13.86 -12.84
CA MET A 72 -15.69 -12.61 -13.58
C MET A 72 -14.39 -11.79 -13.53
N ARG A 73 -13.69 -11.80 -12.39
CA ARG A 73 -12.37 -11.18 -12.27
C ARG A 73 -11.33 -11.86 -13.15
N ARG A 74 -11.25 -13.19 -13.17
CA ARG A 74 -10.35 -13.94 -14.07
C ARG A 74 -10.67 -13.69 -15.54
N GLU A 75 -11.94 -13.51 -15.90
CA GLU A 75 -12.35 -13.15 -17.26
C GLU A 75 -11.91 -11.73 -17.62
N LEU A 76 -12.14 -10.75 -16.75
CA LEU A 76 -11.67 -9.38 -16.95
C LEU A 76 -10.14 -9.31 -17.06
N GLN A 77 -9.42 -10.05 -16.22
CA GLN A 77 -7.96 -10.15 -16.28
C GLN A 77 -7.49 -10.74 -17.61
N ARG A 78 -8.05 -11.87 -18.04
CA ARG A 78 -7.72 -12.50 -19.33
C ARG A 78 -8.01 -11.57 -20.51
N ALA A 79 -9.17 -10.92 -20.50
CA ALA A 79 -9.55 -9.96 -21.53
C ALA A 79 -8.64 -8.72 -21.54
N LEU A 80 -8.15 -8.29 -20.38
CA LEU A 80 -7.26 -7.15 -20.26
C LEU A 80 -5.83 -7.48 -20.74
N LEU A 81 -5.31 -8.65 -20.37
CA LEU A 81 -3.98 -9.11 -20.80
C LEU A 81 -3.87 -9.27 -22.31
N ALA A 82 -4.97 -9.63 -22.98
CA ALA A 82 -5.03 -9.75 -24.44
C ALA A 82 -5.07 -8.40 -25.19
N ARG A 83 -5.23 -7.27 -24.48
CA ARG A 83 -5.34 -5.94 -25.11
C ARG A 83 -4.00 -5.20 -25.08
N PRO A 84 -3.61 -4.55 -26.18
CA PRO A 84 -2.42 -3.67 -26.19
C PRO A 84 -2.63 -2.40 -25.34
N ASN A 85 -3.88 -1.96 -25.14
CA ASN A 85 -4.21 -0.66 -24.55
C ASN A 85 -4.47 -0.73 -23.03
N ARG A 86 -3.83 -1.69 -22.35
CA ARG A 86 -4.16 -2.10 -20.97
C ARG A 86 -3.83 -1.09 -19.86
N TYR A 87 -3.15 0.01 -20.19
CA TYR A 87 -2.85 1.11 -19.26
C TYR A 87 -3.60 2.42 -19.57
N THR A 88 -4.61 2.38 -20.44
CA THR A 88 -5.33 3.60 -20.89
C THR A 88 -6.36 4.11 -19.89
N THR A 89 -7.06 3.22 -19.19
CA THR A 89 -8.07 3.60 -18.21
C THR A 89 -7.59 3.34 -16.78
N ARG A 90 -8.04 4.19 -15.86
CA ARG A 90 -7.69 4.06 -14.43
C ARG A 90 -8.18 2.75 -13.81
N GLU A 91 -9.27 2.19 -14.33
CA GLU A 91 -9.79 0.88 -13.91
C GLU A 91 -8.86 -0.25 -14.34
N ASP A 92 -8.42 -0.21 -15.59
CA ASP A 92 -7.50 -1.19 -16.16
C ASP A 92 -6.14 -1.14 -15.46
N VAL A 93 -5.61 0.05 -15.19
CA VAL A 93 -4.37 0.24 -14.42
C VAL A 93 -4.49 -0.39 -13.03
N GLY A 94 -5.63 -0.19 -12.35
CA GLY A 94 -5.89 -0.79 -11.05
C GLY A 94 -5.95 -2.32 -11.09
N LEU A 95 -6.59 -2.88 -12.12
CA LEU A 95 -6.66 -4.33 -12.33
C LEU A 95 -5.29 -4.92 -12.69
N MET A 96 -4.48 -4.21 -13.48
CA MET A 96 -3.11 -4.62 -13.79
C MET A 96 -2.22 -4.61 -12.56
N ALA A 97 -2.25 -3.55 -11.74
CA ALA A 97 -1.48 -3.49 -10.50
C ALA A 97 -1.83 -4.66 -9.55
N GLU A 98 -3.11 -4.98 -9.42
CA GLU A 98 -3.58 -6.12 -8.63
C GLU A 98 -3.15 -7.48 -9.22
N THR A 99 -3.13 -7.60 -10.55
CA THR A 99 -2.70 -8.83 -11.24
C THR A 99 -1.20 -9.05 -11.10
N LEU A 100 -0.41 -7.99 -11.26
CA LEU A 100 1.04 -8.02 -11.12
C LEU A 100 1.45 -8.23 -9.66
N PHE A 101 0.75 -7.62 -8.69
CA PHE A 101 0.97 -7.91 -7.27
C PHE A 101 0.85 -9.41 -6.98
N ALA A 102 -0.26 -10.04 -7.40
CA ALA A 102 -0.51 -11.45 -7.13
C ALA A 102 0.50 -12.41 -7.79
N ARG A 103 1.15 -11.98 -8.87
CA ARG A 103 2.15 -12.75 -9.61
C ARG A 103 3.56 -12.55 -9.06
N GLU A 104 3.91 -11.31 -8.74
CA GLU A 104 5.30 -10.90 -8.50
C GLU A 104 5.64 -10.79 -7.02
N VAL A 105 4.67 -10.50 -6.15
CA VAL A 105 4.92 -10.16 -4.74
C VAL A 105 4.50 -11.30 -3.82
N ARG A 106 5.42 -11.69 -2.94
CA ARG A 106 5.15 -12.49 -1.75
C ARG A 106 5.49 -11.64 -0.54
N LEU A 107 4.48 -11.22 0.21
CA LEU A 107 4.69 -10.39 1.39
C LEU A 107 5.33 -11.22 2.53
N PRO A 108 6.20 -10.61 3.34
CA PRO A 108 6.79 -11.26 4.51
C PRO A 108 5.73 -11.51 5.59
N ARG A 109 6.04 -12.38 6.56
CA ARG A 109 5.11 -12.77 7.64
C ARG A 109 4.75 -11.59 8.54
N LEU A 110 5.66 -10.62 8.68
CA LEU A 110 5.43 -9.39 9.41
C LEU A 110 4.34 -8.49 8.79
N ALA A 111 3.98 -8.69 7.51
CA ALA A 111 3.04 -7.82 6.80
C ALA A 111 1.64 -7.80 7.43
N LEU A 112 1.05 -6.61 7.53
CA LEU A 112 -0.33 -6.46 7.97
C LEU A 112 -1.31 -6.88 6.84
N PRO A 113 -2.52 -7.35 7.20
CA PRO A 113 -3.53 -7.75 6.21
C PRO A 113 -3.96 -6.64 5.23
N ASP A 114 -3.75 -5.37 5.58
CA ASP A 114 -4.10 -4.22 4.73
C ASP A 114 -2.92 -3.70 3.88
N LEU A 115 -1.70 -4.22 4.09
CA LEU A 115 -0.51 -3.80 3.35
C LEU A 115 -0.63 -4.10 1.85
N GLU A 116 -1.17 -5.27 1.48
CA GLU A 116 -1.46 -5.63 0.09
C GLU A 116 -2.30 -4.55 -0.61
N ALA A 117 -3.41 -4.15 0.02
CA ALA A 117 -4.30 -3.15 -0.57
C ALA A 117 -3.62 -1.79 -0.72
N LYS A 118 -2.78 -1.40 0.24
CA LYS A 118 -2.00 -0.16 0.21
C LYS A 118 -0.98 -0.15 -0.93
N VAL A 119 -0.25 -1.24 -1.11
CA VAL A 119 0.74 -1.39 -2.18
C VAL A 119 0.06 -1.38 -3.55
N ILE A 120 -1.05 -2.12 -3.71
CA ILE A 120 -1.83 -2.12 -4.96
C ILE A 120 -2.36 -0.72 -5.28
N ASP A 121 -2.94 -0.02 -4.31
CA ASP A 121 -3.45 1.34 -4.50
C ASP A 121 -2.31 2.32 -4.86
N ALA A 122 -1.13 2.17 -4.25
CA ALA A 122 0.04 2.98 -4.57
C ALA A 122 0.56 2.71 -5.99
N ALA A 123 0.78 1.44 -6.34
CA ALA A 123 1.22 1.05 -7.68
C ALA A 123 0.25 1.52 -8.76
N ALA A 124 -1.06 1.37 -8.53
CA ALA A 124 -2.09 1.84 -9.44
C ALA A 124 -2.06 3.37 -9.60
N ARG A 125 -1.84 4.13 -8.52
CA ARG A 125 -1.79 5.59 -8.59
C ARG A 125 -0.53 6.14 -9.25
N VAL A 126 0.62 5.55 -8.95
CA VAL A 126 1.88 5.88 -9.62
C VAL A 126 1.76 5.58 -11.12
N SER A 127 1.24 4.41 -11.46
CA SER A 127 1.07 4.02 -12.86
C SER A 127 0.07 4.92 -13.61
N ASP A 128 -1.10 5.16 -13.02
CA ASP A 128 -2.13 6.05 -13.59
C ASP A 128 -1.55 7.45 -13.84
N ARG A 129 -0.75 7.98 -12.91
CA ARG A 129 -0.10 9.29 -13.04
C ARG A 129 0.97 9.30 -14.15
N ALA A 130 1.77 8.25 -14.29
CA ALA A 130 2.80 8.16 -15.32
C ALA A 130 2.20 8.06 -16.73
N PHE A 131 1.23 7.16 -16.94
CA PHE A 131 0.60 6.97 -18.26
C PHE A 131 -0.30 8.15 -18.65
N ARG A 132 -1.08 8.71 -17.72
CA ARG A 132 -1.94 9.87 -18.03
C ARG A 132 -1.19 11.19 -18.07
N GLY A 133 -0.05 11.28 -17.40
CA GLY A 133 0.83 12.45 -17.45
C GLY A 133 1.64 12.55 -18.75
N GLY A 134 1.55 11.56 -19.64
CA GLY A 134 2.29 11.52 -20.90
C GLY A 134 3.73 10.98 -20.79
N GLU A 135 4.21 10.72 -19.57
CA GLU A 135 5.56 10.16 -19.34
C GLU A 135 5.63 8.66 -19.66
N GLY A 136 4.51 7.96 -19.57
CA GLY A 136 4.41 6.53 -19.90
C GLY A 136 5.40 5.68 -19.10
N SER A 137 6.10 4.77 -19.79
CA SER A 137 7.10 3.89 -19.19
C SER A 137 8.30 4.63 -18.58
N ALA A 138 8.66 5.82 -19.09
CA ALA A 138 9.74 6.63 -18.52
C ALA A 138 9.38 7.16 -17.13
N GLY A 139 8.12 7.55 -16.91
CA GLY A 139 7.62 7.95 -15.59
C GLY A 139 7.61 6.79 -14.60
N ILE A 140 7.26 5.58 -15.05
CA ILE A 140 7.36 4.35 -14.23
C ILE A 140 8.81 4.09 -13.83
N LEU A 141 9.73 4.18 -14.79
CA LEU A 141 11.15 3.92 -14.54
C LEU A 141 11.72 4.91 -13.52
N ARG A 142 11.38 6.20 -13.62
CA ARG A 142 11.78 7.22 -12.65
C ARG A 142 11.23 6.92 -11.25
N ALA A 143 9.93 6.64 -11.14
CA ALA A 143 9.30 6.29 -9.88
C ALA A 143 9.95 5.04 -9.26
N LEU A 144 10.23 4.02 -10.06
CA LEU A 144 10.92 2.81 -9.66
C LEU A 144 12.33 3.08 -9.15
N THR A 145 13.13 3.86 -9.88
CA THR A 145 14.50 4.20 -9.46
C THR A 145 14.50 4.97 -8.15
N THR A 146 13.54 5.89 -7.97
CA THR A 146 13.40 6.67 -6.74
C THR A 146 12.92 5.80 -5.57
N CYS A 147 11.92 4.93 -5.76
CA CYS A 147 11.49 3.99 -4.73
C CYS A 147 12.61 3.05 -4.29
N THR A 148 13.43 2.60 -5.24
CA THR A 148 14.58 1.75 -4.95
C THR A 148 15.64 2.50 -4.14
N ALA A 149 15.93 3.74 -4.50
CA ALA A 149 16.85 4.60 -3.75
C ALA A 149 16.43 4.74 -2.28
N VAL A 150 15.13 5.00 -2.07
CA VAL A 150 14.55 5.08 -0.73
C VAL A 150 14.69 3.73 -0.02
N LEU A 151 14.40 2.62 -0.69
CA LEU A 151 14.50 1.28 -0.13
C LEU A 151 15.92 0.95 0.34
N GLN A 152 16.93 1.10 -0.53
CA GLN A 152 18.34 0.85 -0.19
C GLN A 152 18.79 1.68 1.00
N ARG A 153 18.47 2.98 0.97
CA ARG A 153 18.85 3.89 2.05
C ARG A 153 18.20 3.49 3.36
N TRP A 154 16.91 3.18 3.35
CA TRP A 154 16.16 2.84 4.56
C TRP A 154 16.65 1.52 5.16
N VAL A 155 16.86 0.49 4.34
CA VAL A 155 17.43 -0.78 4.81
C VAL A 155 18.82 -0.58 5.41
N GLY A 156 19.69 0.22 4.77
CA GLY A 156 21.01 0.54 5.31
C GLY A 156 20.95 1.28 6.65
N VAL A 157 19.98 2.18 6.84
CA VAL A 157 19.75 2.85 8.14
C VAL A 157 19.31 1.86 9.21
N ILE A 158 18.45 0.90 8.88
CA ILE A 158 18.03 -0.17 9.81
C ILE A 158 19.23 -1.04 10.19
N ALA A 159 19.99 -1.52 9.20
CA ALA A 159 21.16 -2.36 9.43
C ALA A 159 22.24 -1.69 10.29
N ALA A 160 22.53 -0.41 10.06
CA ALA A 160 23.45 0.36 10.90
C ALA A 160 22.92 0.51 12.35
N GLY A 161 21.62 0.68 12.51
CA GLY A 161 20.99 0.77 13.84
C GLY A 161 21.05 -0.56 14.62
N GLU A 162 20.82 -1.68 13.94
CA GLU A 162 20.90 -3.01 14.57
C GLU A 162 22.32 -3.37 15.00
N MET A 163 23.33 -3.03 14.17
CA MET A 163 24.73 -3.24 14.53
C MET A 163 25.16 -2.40 15.75
N THR A 164 24.73 -1.14 15.83
CA THR A 164 25.09 -0.22 16.93
C THR A 164 24.31 -0.47 18.22
N GLY A 165 23.06 -0.94 18.12
CA GLY A 165 22.19 -1.28 19.26
C GLY A 165 22.57 -2.56 20.01
N SER A 166 23.29 -3.49 19.38
CA SER A 166 23.75 -4.75 20.01
C SER A 166 24.88 -4.56 21.05
N GLY A 167 25.46 -3.36 21.16
CA GLY A 167 26.58 -3.05 22.06
C GLY A 167 26.41 -1.79 22.94
N TRP A 168 25.26 -1.12 22.93
CA TRP A 168 25.10 0.14 23.66
C TRP A 168 24.62 -0.07 25.10
N THR A 169 25.57 -0.28 26.03
CA THR A 169 25.38 0.13 27.43
C THR A 169 25.66 1.62 27.49
N ALA A 170 24.61 2.45 27.47
CA ALA A 170 24.76 3.90 27.61
C ALA A 170 25.48 4.25 28.92
N PRO A 171 26.50 5.12 28.93
CA PRO A 171 26.68 6.01 30.05
C PRO A 171 25.65 7.14 29.90
N ALA A 172 24.92 7.38 30.99
CA ALA A 172 24.02 8.50 31.13
C ALA A 172 24.72 9.82 30.75
N ALA A 173 24.03 10.61 29.92
CA ALA A 173 24.09 12.07 29.85
C ALA A 173 25.48 12.73 30.04
N ALA A 174 26.22 12.92 28.95
CA ALA A 174 27.11 14.08 28.76
C ALA A 174 27.69 14.09 27.34
N GLY A 175 27.05 14.83 26.42
CA GLY A 175 27.61 15.13 25.10
C GLY A 175 27.03 16.44 24.57
N PRO A 176 27.79 17.26 23.82
CA PRO A 176 27.51 18.69 23.64
C PRO A 176 26.23 18.95 22.82
N PRO A 177 25.49 20.02 23.13
CA PRO A 177 24.16 20.31 22.55
C PRO A 177 24.15 20.65 21.04
N ASP A 178 25.31 20.74 20.37
CA ASP A 178 25.39 21.30 19.02
C ASP A 178 25.17 20.29 17.87
N LEU A 179 24.84 19.03 18.17
CA LEU A 179 24.29 18.06 17.21
C LEU A 179 22.81 17.73 17.47
N ALA A 180 22.19 18.35 18.47
CA ALA A 180 20.76 18.32 18.64
C ALA A 180 20.13 19.32 17.66
N GLY A 181 19.74 18.83 16.48
CA GLY A 181 18.95 19.61 15.52
C GLY A 181 17.71 20.23 16.16
N PRO A 182 17.17 21.33 15.58
CA PRO A 182 16.24 22.20 16.26
C PRO A 182 14.93 21.49 16.62
N ALA A 183 14.57 21.66 17.90
CA ALA A 183 13.25 21.72 18.52
C ALA A 183 12.16 20.75 18.04
N ALA A 184 11.70 19.95 18.99
CA ALA A 184 10.42 19.26 18.97
C ALA A 184 9.32 20.09 18.27
N ALA A 185 8.65 19.48 17.30
CA ALA A 185 7.43 20.04 16.75
C ALA A 185 6.41 20.24 17.89
N VAL A 186 5.70 21.36 17.83
CA VAL A 186 4.65 21.77 18.79
C VAL A 186 3.45 20.79 18.83
N ASP A 187 3.46 19.73 18.00
CA ASP A 187 2.50 18.61 18.01
C ASP A 187 3.15 17.22 18.20
N GLY A 188 4.37 17.14 18.74
CA GLY A 188 5.00 15.86 19.14
C GLY A 188 5.50 14.95 18.02
N ALA A 189 5.44 15.37 16.75
CA ALA A 189 6.05 14.66 15.63
C ALA A 189 7.34 15.37 15.18
N GLY A 190 8.48 15.04 15.81
CA GLY A 190 9.78 15.32 15.22
C GLY A 190 9.94 14.59 13.86
N PRO A 191 10.99 14.86 13.07
CA PRO A 191 11.30 14.01 11.93
C PRO A 191 11.56 12.61 12.48
N ALA A 192 10.60 11.69 12.29
CA ALA A 192 10.72 10.33 12.78
C ALA A 192 12.03 9.77 12.20
N ALA A 193 12.97 9.41 13.07
CA ALA A 193 14.09 8.60 12.64
C ALA A 193 13.50 7.41 11.90
N LEU A 194 13.90 7.20 10.65
CA LEU A 194 13.40 6.11 9.80
C LEU A 194 13.58 4.74 10.49
N TRP A 195 14.50 4.67 11.46
CA TRP A 195 14.70 3.59 12.37
C TRP A 195 15.14 4.12 13.74
N ASP A 196 14.61 3.53 14.81
CA ASP A 196 15.09 3.73 16.18
C ASP A 196 15.09 2.36 16.89
N PRO A 197 16.27 1.77 17.17
CA PRO A 197 16.37 0.46 17.82
C PRO A 197 15.89 0.50 19.28
N SER A 198 15.75 1.68 19.88
CA SER A 198 15.23 1.86 21.23
C SER A 198 13.70 2.09 21.28
N ALA A 199 13.07 2.31 20.12
CA ALA A 199 11.63 2.51 20.03
C ALA A 199 10.83 1.25 20.43
N SER A 200 9.53 1.42 20.62
CA SER A 200 8.66 0.28 20.91
C SER A 200 8.67 -0.73 19.75
N VAL A 201 8.45 -2.02 20.07
CA VAL A 201 8.36 -3.08 19.06
C VAL A 201 7.30 -2.78 18.00
N GLN A 202 6.21 -2.12 18.39
CA GLN A 202 5.15 -1.74 17.45
C GLN A 202 5.63 -0.68 16.45
N ASP A 203 6.42 0.30 16.90
CA ASP A 203 6.98 1.34 16.03
C ASP A 203 8.07 0.79 15.11
N GLN A 204 8.91 -0.12 15.63
CA GLN A 204 9.88 -0.86 14.81
C GLN A 204 9.17 -1.68 13.73
N TRP A 205 8.15 -2.45 14.11
CA TRP A 205 7.35 -3.22 13.16
C TRP A 205 6.64 -2.34 12.13
N LEU A 206 6.17 -1.15 12.51
CA LEU A 206 5.60 -0.20 11.57
C LEU A 206 6.61 0.19 10.49
N SER A 207 7.84 0.52 10.88
CA SER A 207 8.92 0.86 9.96
C SER A 207 9.28 -0.31 9.04
N LEU A 208 9.50 -1.51 9.60
CA LEU A 208 9.82 -2.72 8.83
C LEU A 208 8.71 -3.10 7.82
N ARG A 209 7.44 -2.98 8.22
CA ARG A 209 6.29 -3.21 7.32
C ARG A 209 6.23 -2.18 6.20
N ALA A 210 6.59 -0.91 6.48
CA ALA A 210 6.67 0.11 5.45
C ALA A 210 7.80 -0.21 4.46
N VAL A 211 8.97 -0.65 4.92
CA VAL A 211 10.06 -1.11 4.05
C VAL A 211 9.62 -2.29 3.17
N ALA A 212 8.98 -3.31 3.75
CA ALA A 212 8.42 -4.43 3.00
C ALA A 212 7.39 -3.98 1.95
N GLY A 213 6.52 -3.03 2.29
CA GLY A 213 5.57 -2.43 1.35
C GLY A 213 6.25 -1.67 0.21
N LEU A 214 7.33 -0.96 0.48
CA LEU A 214 8.09 -0.23 -0.53
C LEU A 214 8.83 -1.18 -1.48
N ALA A 215 9.39 -2.27 -0.95
CA ALA A 215 9.98 -3.35 -1.74
C ALA A 215 8.94 -4.00 -2.66
N ALA A 216 7.75 -4.33 -2.13
CA ALA A 216 6.64 -4.82 -2.93
C ALA A 216 6.21 -3.84 -4.03
N LEU A 217 6.15 -2.54 -3.73
CA LEU A 217 5.86 -1.50 -4.72
C LEU A 217 6.91 -1.48 -5.83
N ALA A 218 8.21 -1.55 -5.51
CA ALA A 218 9.29 -1.59 -6.49
C ALA A 218 9.18 -2.81 -7.42
N LYS A 219 8.84 -4.00 -6.90
CA LYS A 219 8.60 -5.20 -7.73
C LYS A 219 7.46 -5.00 -8.72
N ILE A 220 6.35 -4.40 -8.28
CA ILE A 220 5.20 -4.15 -9.16
C ILE A 220 5.53 -3.10 -10.20
N LEU A 221 6.21 -2.01 -9.85
CA LEU A 221 6.61 -0.99 -10.82
C LEU A 221 7.59 -1.54 -11.85
N THR A 222 8.50 -2.45 -11.45
CA THR A 222 9.36 -3.19 -12.39
C THR A 222 8.51 -4.00 -13.37
N ALA A 223 7.53 -4.75 -12.87
CA ALA A 223 6.65 -5.55 -13.70
C ALA A 223 5.75 -4.69 -14.60
N VAL A 224 5.28 -3.54 -14.13
CA VAL A 224 4.51 -2.57 -14.94
C VAL A 224 5.38 -2.01 -16.06
N TYR A 225 6.64 -1.66 -15.77
CA TYR A 225 7.57 -1.17 -16.79
C TYR A 225 7.74 -2.22 -17.90
N GLU A 226 8.17 -3.43 -17.55
CA GLU A 226 8.43 -4.51 -18.52
C GLU A 226 7.17 -4.92 -19.29
N ASP A 227 6.02 -4.95 -18.62
CA ASP A 227 4.75 -5.24 -19.25
C ASP A 227 4.33 -4.12 -20.23
N SER A 228 4.61 -2.86 -19.90
CA SER A 228 4.27 -1.72 -20.77
C SER A 228 5.21 -1.55 -21.96
N THR A 229 6.48 -1.95 -21.83
CA THR A 229 7.48 -1.89 -22.91
C THR A 229 7.53 -3.17 -23.74
N GLY A 230 6.99 -4.28 -23.24
CA GLY A 230 7.06 -5.59 -23.88
C GLY A 230 8.45 -6.23 -23.82
N ALA A 231 9.38 -5.66 -23.04
CA ALA A 231 10.76 -6.12 -22.95
C ALA A 231 11.24 -6.17 -21.49
N PRO A 232 12.03 -7.18 -21.10
CA PRO A 232 12.65 -7.23 -19.79
C PRO A 232 13.62 -6.06 -19.63
N TRP A 233 13.63 -5.45 -18.46
CA TRP A 233 14.57 -4.37 -18.18
C TRP A 233 15.89 -4.94 -17.69
N ALA A 234 17.02 -4.49 -18.26
CA ALA A 234 18.35 -4.94 -17.84
C ALA A 234 18.59 -4.75 -16.32
N GLY A 235 18.07 -3.68 -15.72
CA GLY A 235 18.14 -3.44 -14.27
C GLY A 235 17.08 -4.20 -13.45
N GLY A 236 16.10 -4.84 -14.08
CA GLY A 236 14.97 -5.46 -13.41
C GLY A 236 15.33 -6.69 -12.58
N GLY A 237 16.37 -7.43 -12.95
CA GLY A 237 16.86 -8.59 -12.18
C GLY A 237 17.43 -8.18 -10.81
N PRO A 238 18.49 -7.35 -10.77
CA PRO A 238 19.07 -6.85 -9.52
C PRO A 238 18.06 -6.16 -8.59
N LEU A 239 17.10 -5.43 -9.15
CA LEU A 239 16.08 -4.75 -8.34
C LEU A 239 15.06 -5.68 -7.70
N ARG A 240 14.66 -6.74 -8.41
CA ARG A 240 13.83 -7.79 -7.81
C ARG A 240 14.57 -8.49 -6.68
N ALA A 241 15.86 -8.81 -6.90
CA ALA A 241 16.70 -9.42 -5.88
C ALA A 241 16.86 -8.51 -4.65
N LEU A 242 17.07 -7.21 -4.83
CA LEU A 242 17.09 -6.23 -3.73
C LEU A 242 15.77 -6.19 -2.98
N ALA A 243 14.64 -6.13 -3.69
CA ALA A 243 13.33 -6.07 -3.06
C ALA A 243 13.02 -7.37 -2.29
N GLU A 244 13.41 -8.52 -2.81
CA GLU A 244 13.29 -9.82 -2.13
C GLU A 244 14.17 -9.87 -0.88
N ALA A 245 15.46 -9.54 -1.01
CA ALA A 245 16.39 -9.46 0.11
C ALA A 245 15.89 -8.49 1.19
N ALA A 246 15.36 -7.33 0.82
CA ALA A 246 14.80 -6.37 1.77
C ALA A 246 13.57 -6.92 2.50
N MET A 247 12.65 -7.60 1.80
CA MET A 247 11.49 -8.23 2.46
C MET A 247 11.94 -9.34 3.42
N ASP A 248 12.87 -10.20 3.02
CA ASP A 248 13.41 -11.27 3.86
C ASP A 248 14.14 -10.70 5.08
N TYR A 249 14.95 -9.66 4.89
CA TYR A 249 15.64 -8.95 5.96
C TYR A 249 14.65 -8.35 6.96
N THR A 250 13.60 -7.66 6.50
CA THR A 250 12.58 -7.10 7.38
C THR A 250 11.80 -8.17 8.17
N ASP A 251 11.59 -9.35 7.59
CA ASP A 251 10.97 -10.49 8.29
C ASP A 251 11.89 -10.99 9.41
N GLN A 252 13.19 -11.14 9.13
CA GLN A 252 14.18 -11.65 10.09
C GLN A 252 14.40 -10.68 11.26
N VAL A 253 14.61 -9.38 10.97
CA VAL A 253 14.74 -8.34 11.99
C VAL A 253 13.45 -8.24 12.82
N GLY A 254 12.28 -8.25 12.15
CA GLY A 254 10.99 -8.17 12.84
C GLY A 254 10.70 -9.33 13.79
N LEU A 255 11.24 -10.52 13.48
CA LEU A 255 11.13 -11.72 14.30
C LEU A 255 12.21 -11.83 15.39
N ARG A 256 13.11 -10.83 15.50
CA ARG A 256 14.23 -10.82 16.46
C ARG A 256 15.11 -12.07 16.40
N LEU A 257 15.25 -12.63 15.21
CA LEU A 257 16.39 -13.49 14.95
C LEU A 257 17.62 -12.58 14.99
N ASP A 258 18.77 -13.04 15.52
CA ASP A 258 20.03 -12.30 15.39
C ASP A 258 20.19 -11.93 13.92
N GLY A 259 19.84 -10.68 13.59
CA GLY A 259 19.60 -10.29 12.20
C GLY A 259 20.92 -10.43 11.46
N PRO A 260 20.97 -11.12 10.31
CA PRO A 260 22.22 -11.21 9.58
C PRO A 260 22.66 -9.79 9.19
N ALA A 261 23.98 -9.60 9.09
CA ALA A 261 24.49 -8.36 8.51
C ALA A 261 23.83 -8.14 7.14
N TRP A 262 23.38 -6.91 6.89
CA TRP A 262 22.83 -6.58 5.59
C TRP A 262 23.91 -6.65 4.52
N GLU A 263 23.68 -7.47 3.50
CA GLU A 263 24.55 -7.59 2.33
C GLU A 263 23.94 -6.83 1.16
N ASP A 264 24.67 -5.86 0.62
CA ASP A 264 24.21 -5.10 -0.53
C ASP A 264 24.13 -5.98 -1.78
N VAL A 265 23.01 -5.86 -2.50
CA VAL A 265 22.79 -6.59 -3.75
C VAL A 265 23.58 -5.95 -4.89
N ALA A 266 24.48 -6.74 -5.48
CA ALA A 266 25.31 -6.30 -6.60
C ALA A 266 24.47 -5.91 -7.83
N GLY A 267 24.93 -4.88 -8.55
CA GLY A 267 24.31 -4.45 -9.82
C GLY A 267 23.07 -3.55 -9.66
N VAL A 268 22.71 -3.15 -8.44
CA VAL A 268 21.71 -2.09 -8.25
C VAL A 268 22.37 -0.73 -8.45
N PRO A 269 21.94 0.07 -9.44
CA PRO A 269 22.57 1.36 -9.71
C PRO A 269 22.35 2.33 -8.54
N PRO A 270 23.38 3.08 -8.11
CA PRO A 270 23.20 4.14 -7.13
C PRO A 270 22.30 5.22 -7.72
N ALA A 271 21.26 5.59 -6.99
CA ALA A 271 20.35 6.62 -7.44
C ALA A 271 20.92 8.01 -7.16
N ALA A 272 20.96 8.86 -8.19
CA ALA A 272 21.35 10.27 -8.08
C ALA A 272 20.20 11.13 -7.52
N VAL A 273 19.70 10.78 -6.33
CA VAL A 273 18.58 11.46 -5.67
C VAL A 273 19.07 12.11 -4.38
N GLY A 274 18.73 13.39 -4.17
CA GLY A 274 19.12 14.13 -2.98
C GLY A 274 18.55 13.54 -1.69
N LEU A 275 19.37 13.52 -0.63
CA LEU A 275 19.03 12.91 0.67
C LEU A 275 17.73 13.48 1.27
N ASP A 276 17.49 14.78 1.11
CA ASP A 276 16.27 15.44 1.61
C ASP A 276 15.00 14.92 0.93
N LEU A 277 15.06 14.60 -0.36
CA LEU A 277 13.92 14.03 -1.08
C LEU A 277 13.67 12.60 -0.61
N LEU A 278 14.74 11.80 -0.45
CA LEU A 278 14.63 10.42 0.05
C LEU A 278 14.00 10.37 1.44
N GLY A 279 14.42 11.26 2.34
CA GLY A 279 13.84 11.37 3.69
C GLY A 279 12.36 11.74 3.66
N ARG A 280 11.97 12.74 2.86
CA ARG A 280 10.56 13.15 2.71
C ARG A 280 9.69 12.05 2.11
N LEU A 281 10.20 11.31 1.11
CA LEU A 281 9.49 10.19 0.49
C LEU A 281 9.29 9.04 1.48
N ALA A 282 10.33 8.68 2.23
CA ALA A 282 10.26 7.64 3.26
C ALA A 282 9.23 8.00 4.34
N ALA A 283 9.25 9.25 4.82
CA ALA A 283 8.28 9.76 5.79
C ALA A 283 6.84 9.76 5.24
N ALA A 284 6.63 10.21 4.00
CA ALA A 284 5.31 10.20 3.36
C ALA A 284 4.78 8.77 3.17
N TRP A 285 5.65 7.83 2.78
CA TRP A 285 5.33 6.42 2.65
C TRP A 285 4.98 5.77 4.00
N LEU A 286 5.79 6.02 5.04
CA LEU A 286 5.53 5.55 6.40
C LEU A 286 4.18 6.03 6.91
N THR A 287 3.90 7.34 6.73
CA THR A 287 2.64 7.96 7.15
C THR A 287 1.44 7.34 6.43
N PHE A 288 1.57 7.04 5.13
CA PHE A 288 0.54 6.32 4.39
C PHE A 288 0.34 4.89 4.89
N CYS A 289 1.43 4.16 5.16
CA CYS A 289 1.39 2.79 5.68
C CYS A 289 0.81 2.72 7.10
N ALA A 290 1.03 3.73 7.94
CA ALA A 290 0.49 3.79 9.30
C ALA A 290 -1.00 4.13 9.35
N ALA A 291 -1.52 4.82 8.34
CA ALA A 291 -2.90 5.27 8.35
C ALA A 291 -3.90 4.12 8.12
N PRO A 292 -5.06 4.12 8.80
CA PRO A 292 -6.16 3.22 8.48
C PRO A 292 -6.65 3.39 7.04
N ALA A 293 -7.00 2.29 6.37
CA ALA A 293 -7.56 2.35 5.02
C ALA A 293 -9.04 2.81 5.04
N PRO A 294 -9.48 3.67 4.11
CA PRO A 294 -8.71 4.28 3.01
C PRO A 294 -7.97 5.57 3.41
N ALA A 295 -6.75 5.77 2.90
CA ALA A 295 -5.91 6.94 3.20
C ALA A 295 -5.53 7.77 1.93
N PRO A 296 -6.50 8.29 1.16
CA PRO A 296 -6.26 8.86 -0.16
C PRO A 296 -5.41 10.14 -0.14
N ARG A 297 -5.53 10.98 0.89
CA ARG A 297 -4.73 12.22 1.01
C ARG A 297 -3.24 11.93 1.22
N ARG A 298 -2.93 10.94 2.06
CA ARG A 298 -1.55 10.51 2.36
C ARG A 298 -0.92 9.82 1.15
N LEU A 299 -1.68 8.96 0.47
CA LEU A 299 -1.25 8.36 -0.78
C LEU A 299 -0.95 9.43 -1.84
N ARG A 300 -1.83 10.44 -1.97
CA ARG A 300 -1.63 11.55 -2.91
C ARG A 300 -0.33 12.30 -2.61
N ALA A 301 -0.05 12.62 -1.35
CA ALA A 301 1.19 13.29 -0.96
C ALA A 301 2.44 12.48 -1.35
N PHE A 302 2.43 11.16 -1.11
CA PHE A 302 3.51 10.27 -1.54
C PHE A 302 3.70 10.27 -3.07
N VAL A 303 2.60 10.14 -3.83
CA VAL A 303 2.65 10.09 -5.31
C VAL A 303 3.09 11.44 -5.90
N GLU A 304 2.67 12.56 -5.31
CA GLU A 304 3.11 13.90 -5.73
C GLU A 304 4.60 14.12 -5.49
N LEU A 305 5.14 13.65 -4.36
CA LEU A 305 6.58 13.70 -4.10
C LEU A 305 7.40 12.78 -5.01
N LEU A 306 6.81 11.66 -5.44
CA LEU A 306 7.49 10.68 -6.29
C LEU A 306 7.53 11.11 -7.77
N ALA A 307 6.56 11.92 -8.19
CA ALA A 307 6.39 12.37 -9.57
C ALA A 307 6.84 13.81 -9.84
N GLY A 308 7.01 14.62 -8.78
CA GLY A 308 7.56 15.99 -8.86
C GLY A 308 9.07 15.99 -9.01
#